data_AF-A0A1V5K9V3-F1
#
_entry.id   AF-A0A1V5K9V3-F1
#
_cell.length_a   1.000
_cell.length_b   1.000
_cell.length_c   1.000
_cell.angle_alpha   90.00
_cell.angle_beta   90.00
_cell.angle_gamma   90.00
#
_symmetry.space_group_name_H-M   'P 1'
#
loop_
_entity.id
_entity.type
_entity.pdbx_description
1 polymer ?
#
loop_
_entity_poly.entity_id
_entity_poly.type
_entity_poly.pdbx_seq_one_letter_code
_entity_poly.pdbx_strand_id
1 'polypeptide(L)'
;MKILKFINTLESSKIKTGEWLLTFLAASFIRNFLEGLMEKSHTIGTNDNILTSAKQIFMVYNLEWITLILAVMLTAALFSGEKIIKILKLSVYFVPLIIIVPLIDFAVYFPKGSSIEYIHTSAGYINALLGFFLPWRDIGVSAGVRLEVFVAVILTAVYIYAKKLSLFKSLCGAAAVYFLSVSSMCFPVFFLLPAAAFNPEGFNTLIQNFLNDCPTQPAYLDRISLMILYLLIAYLAAAFYIYNKKMLRGYIKNSVLTPLSLFLPVSYIFGFLSASSYGAVFNGCPFFQSNFAWFYLLSGVIFAFLSASAISTGLKEAKYPPAVLLITFLIPNLFSLNISFAVFLLGIAAFSVFAPGILAPFNRIIPKTAFYALILPLICVIFYIAGFSSVYGVKSPQFMPWIQTFAVFILSSLLCSILYLRKK
;
A
#
# COMPACT_ATOMS: atom_id res chain seq x y z
N MET A 1 32.20 19.04 -6.73
CA MET A 1 31.90 18.58 -8.12
C MET A 1 31.69 17.07 -8.26
N LYS A 2 32.44 16.19 -7.57
CA LYS A 2 32.31 14.71 -7.71
C LYS A 2 30.93 14.15 -7.30
N ILE A 3 30.36 14.60 -6.18
CA ILE A 3 29.05 14.13 -5.65
C ILE A 3 27.91 14.41 -6.64
N LEU A 4 27.83 15.64 -7.17
CA LEU A 4 26.79 16.02 -8.13
C LEU A 4 26.88 15.18 -9.42
N LYS A 5 28.10 14.90 -9.91
CA LYS A 5 28.30 14.02 -11.06
C LYS A 5 27.77 12.62 -10.78
N PHE A 6 28.08 12.06 -9.61
CA PHE A 6 27.57 10.76 -9.18
C PHE A 6 26.03 10.72 -9.11
N ILE A 7 25.40 11.71 -8.45
CA ILE A 7 23.94 11.82 -8.37
C ILE A 7 23.32 11.89 -9.76
N ASN A 8 23.85 12.73 -10.65
CA ASN A 8 23.33 12.87 -12.01
C ASN A 8 23.46 11.58 -12.82
N THR A 9 24.55 10.80 -12.62
CA THR A 9 24.69 9.48 -13.21
C THR A 9 23.57 8.54 -12.77
N LEU A 10 23.29 8.45 -11.46
CA LEU A 10 22.22 7.60 -10.93
C LEU A 10 20.82 8.03 -11.39
N GLU A 11 20.53 9.34 -11.42
CA GLU A 11 19.26 9.88 -11.92
C GLU A 11 19.03 9.62 -13.42
N SER A 12 20.11 9.53 -14.19
CA SER A 12 20.09 9.26 -15.63
C SER A 12 19.97 7.77 -15.98
N SER A 13 19.94 6.89 -14.97
CA SER A 13 19.79 5.45 -15.17
C SER A 13 18.55 5.10 -16.00
N LYS A 14 18.62 3.99 -16.73
CA LYS A 14 17.53 3.49 -17.59
C LYS A 14 16.46 2.69 -16.82
N ILE A 15 16.45 2.81 -15.48
CA ILE A 15 15.53 2.09 -14.62
C ILE A 15 14.09 2.47 -14.95
N LYS A 16 13.26 1.46 -15.19
CA LYS A 16 11.82 1.57 -15.42
C LYS A 16 11.06 1.51 -14.08
N THR A 17 9.86 2.07 -14.05
CA THR A 17 9.01 2.05 -12.84
C THR A 17 8.72 0.63 -12.33
N GLY A 18 8.58 -0.36 -13.22
CA GLY A 18 8.40 -1.76 -12.82
C GLY A 18 9.63 -2.35 -12.12
N GLU A 19 10.83 -2.02 -12.59
CA GLU A 19 12.10 -2.45 -11.97
C GLU A 19 12.29 -1.80 -10.60
N TRP A 20 11.90 -0.53 -10.47
CA TRP A 20 11.84 0.16 -9.18
C TRP A 20 10.91 -0.56 -8.20
N LEU A 21 9.68 -0.87 -8.63
CA LEU A 21 8.69 -1.54 -7.79
C LEU A 21 9.14 -2.93 -7.36
N LEU A 22 9.71 -3.71 -8.28
CA LEU A 22 10.25 -5.04 -7.96
C LEU A 22 11.41 -4.94 -6.96
N THR A 23 12.30 -3.96 -7.10
CA THR A 23 13.42 -3.76 -6.16
C THR A 23 12.89 -3.38 -4.78
N PHE A 24 11.91 -2.48 -4.71
CA PHE A 24 11.25 -2.09 -3.47
C PHE A 24 10.58 -3.28 -2.77
N LEU A 25 9.76 -4.04 -3.50
CA LEU A 25 9.07 -5.21 -2.95
C LEU A 25 10.06 -6.28 -2.48
N ALA A 26 11.15 -6.50 -3.23
CA ALA A 26 12.20 -7.44 -2.84
C ALA A 26 12.92 -6.99 -1.56
N ALA A 27 13.32 -5.73 -1.46
CA ALA A 27 13.99 -5.20 -0.27
C ALA A 27 13.07 -5.23 0.96
N SER A 28 11.80 -4.85 0.79
CA SER A 28 10.80 -4.91 1.87
C SER A 28 10.56 -6.35 2.32
N PHE A 29 10.42 -7.30 1.38
CA PHE A 29 10.28 -8.71 1.72
C PHE A 29 11.49 -9.22 2.51
N ILE A 30 12.71 -8.95 2.04
CA ILE A 30 13.94 -9.37 2.73
C ILE A 30 14.01 -8.78 4.13
N ARG A 31 13.71 -7.48 4.29
CA ARG A 31 13.65 -6.83 5.60
C ARG A 31 12.69 -7.55 6.53
N ASN A 32 11.42 -7.68 6.15
CA ASN A 32 10.40 -8.31 6.99
C ASN A 32 10.74 -9.77 7.32
N PHE A 33 11.35 -10.49 6.36
CA PHE A 33 11.81 -11.86 6.56
C PHE A 33 12.92 -11.94 7.61
N LEU A 34 13.93 -11.06 7.52
CA LEU A 34 15.02 -11.02 8.49
C LEU A 34 14.55 -10.53 9.87
N GLU A 35 13.68 -9.52 9.93
CA GLU A 35 13.07 -9.06 11.18
C GLU A 35 12.33 -10.21 11.87
N GLY A 36 11.44 -10.93 11.18
CA GLY A 36 10.75 -12.09 11.78
C GLY A 36 11.69 -13.19 12.31
N LEU A 37 12.81 -13.44 11.60
CA LEU A 37 13.80 -14.42 12.02
C LEU A 37 14.63 -13.97 13.24
N MET A 38 15.01 -12.69 13.28
CA MET A 38 15.98 -12.13 14.22
C MET A 38 15.36 -11.41 15.42
N GLU A 39 14.08 -11.04 15.36
CA GLU A 39 13.34 -10.44 16.46
C GLU A 39 13.07 -11.44 17.59
N LYS A 40 12.69 -10.90 18.76
CA LYS A 40 12.47 -11.66 19.99
C LYS A 40 11.44 -12.80 19.86
N SER A 41 10.46 -12.69 18.95
CA SER A 41 9.47 -13.75 18.74
C SER A 41 10.02 -14.94 17.96
N HIS A 42 11.09 -14.77 17.17
CA HIS A 42 11.67 -15.78 16.28
C HIS A 42 10.64 -16.50 15.39
N THR A 43 9.57 -15.80 15.00
CA THR A 43 8.51 -16.35 14.16
C THR A 43 8.81 -16.06 12.68
N ILE A 44 8.80 -17.10 11.83
CA ILE A 44 8.82 -16.89 10.38
C ILE A 44 7.45 -16.36 9.98
N GLY A 45 7.36 -15.05 9.81
CA GLY A 45 6.10 -14.31 9.79
C GLY A 45 5.87 -13.57 11.11
N THR A 46 5.08 -12.51 11.10
CA THR A 46 4.92 -11.63 12.28
C THR A 46 3.90 -12.13 13.31
N ASN A 47 3.30 -13.30 13.07
CA ASN A 47 2.31 -13.93 13.94
C ASN A 47 2.09 -15.41 13.61
N ASP A 48 1.75 -16.23 14.62
CA ASP A 48 1.39 -17.65 14.44
C ASP A 48 0.15 -17.83 13.55
N ASN A 49 -0.73 -16.83 13.50
CA ASN A 49 -1.87 -16.82 12.61
C ASN A 49 -1.47 -16.33 11.21
N ILE A 50 -1.52 -17.24 10.21
CA ILE A 50 -1.12 -16.95 8.82
C ILE A 50 -1.85 -15.76 8.20
N LEU A 51 -3.14 -15.56 8.51
CA LEU A 51 -3.93 -14.45 7.98
C LEU A 51 -3.44 -13.12 8.59
N THR A 52 -3.13 -13.11 9.88
CA THR A 52 -2.61 -11.94 10.60
C THR A 52 -1.20 -11.59 10.10
N SER A 53 -0.33 -12.60 9.95
CA SER A 53 0.98 -12.45 9.31
C SER A 53 0.89 -11.88 7.89
N ALA A 54 -0.01 -12.42 7.07
CA ALA A 54 -0.22 -11.91 5.71
C ALA A 54 -0.69 -10.45 5.72
N LYS A 55 -1.61 -10.08 6.61
CA LYS A 55 -2.05 -8.68 6.77
C LYS A 55 -0.90 -7.76 7.19
N GLN A 56 -0.10 -8.16 8.18
CA GLN A 56 1.04 -7.36 8.63
C GLN A 56 2.06 -7.15 7.49
N ILE A 57 2.48 -8.22 6.83
CA ILE A 57 3.48 -8.16 5.75
C ILE A 57 2.95 -7.41 4.53
N PHE A 58 1.80 -7.82 3.99
CA PHE A 58 1.32 -7.32 2.70
C PHE A 58 0.53 -6.01 2.81
N MET A 59 -0.10 -5.73 3.94
CA MET A 59 -0.83 -4.48 4.14
C MET A 59 0.02 -3.51 4.94
N VAL A 60 0.21 -3.75 6.23
CA VAL A 60 0.72 -2.71 7.13
C VAL A 60 2.13 -2.30 6.74
N TYR A 61 3.09 -3.23 6.72
CA TYR A 61 4.49 -2.88 6.48
C TYR A 61 4.72 -2.39 5.05
N ASN A 62 4.25 -3.10 4.03
CA ASN A 62 4.45 -2.66 2.64
C ASN A 62 3.77 -1.31 2.36
N LEU A 63 2.56 -1.06 2.87
CA LEU A 63 1.90 0.23 2.72
C LEU A 63 2.65 1.31 3.50
N GLU A 64 3.14 1.02 4.70
CA GLU A 64 3.90 1.97 5.50
C GLU A 64 5.18 2.37 4.78
N TRP A 65 5.97 1.39 4.33
CA TRP A 65 7.24 1.62 3.63
C TRP A 65 7.04 2.40 2.32
N ILE A 66 6.01 2.07 1.52
CA ILE A 66 5.76 2.79 0.28
C ILE A 66 5.25 4.21 0.56
N THR A 67 4.51 4.42 1.65
CA THR A 67 4.06 5.74 2.07
C THR A 67 5.23 6.60 2.54
N LEU A 68 6.09 6.05 3.39
CA LEU A 68 7.26 6.75 3.92
C LEU A 68 8.27 7.08 2.80
N ILE A 69 8.60 6.11 1.93
CA ILE A 69 9.54 6.38 0.82
C ILE A 69 8.97 7.45 -0.12
N LEU A 70 7.66 7.43 -0.39
CA LEU A 70 7.03 8.46 -1.21
C LEU A 70 7.07 9.84 -0.52
N ALA A 71 6.87 9.89 0.79
CA ALA A 71 7.00 11.12 1.58
C ALA A 71 8.42 11.70 1.52
N VAL A 72 9.44 10.85 1.64
CA VAL A 72 10.85 11.23 1.49
C VAL A 72 11.13 11.74 0.07
N MET A 73 10.64 11.04 -0.95
CA MET A 73 10.80 11.44 -2.36
C MET A 73 10.10 12.77 -2.67
N LEU A 74 8.91 13.00 -2.12
CA LEU A 74 8.17 14.26 -2.25
C LEU A 74 8.91 15.41 -1.59
N THR A 75 9.45 15.18 -0.39
CA THR A 75 10.27 16.16 0.34
C THR A 75 11.50 16.52 -0.48
N ALA A 76 12.24 15.53 -0.96
CA ALA A 76 13.38 15.74 -1.84
C ALA A 76 12.97 16.52 -3.11
N ALA A 77 11.85 16.18 -3.75
CA ALA A 77 11.35 16.85 -4.96
C ALA A 77 10.98 18.31 -4.70
N LEU A 78 10.28 18.58 -3.60
CA LEU A 78 9.81 19.91 -3.21
C LEU A 78 10.99 20.85 -2.96
N PHE A 79 11.98 20.42 -2.16
CA PHE A 79 13.10 21.27 -1.78
C PHE A 79 14.19 21.35 -2.85
N SER A 80 14.44 20.28 -3.62
CA SER A 80 15.40 20.27 -4.73
C SER A 80 14.83 20.89 -6.02
N GLY A 81 13.51 20.93 -6.17
CA GLY A 81 12.81 21.31 -7.40
C GLY A 81 13.08 20.36 -8.59
N GLU A 82 13.63 19.16 -8.34
CA GLU A 82 13.86 18.16 -9.37
C GLU A 82 12.58 17.38 -9.68
N LYS A 83 12.53 16.80 -10.88
CA LYS A 83 11.40 15.96 -11.29
C LYS A 83 11.36 14.71 -10.42
N ILE A 84 10.20 14.36 -9.88
CA ILE A 84 10.03 13.18 -9.00
C ILE A 84 10.50 11.87 -9.64
N ILE A 85 10.44 11.75 -10.97
CA ILE A 85 10.94 10.56 -11.69
C ILE A 85 12.45 10.36 -11.56
N LYS A 86 13.24 11.45 -11.45
CA LYS A 86 14.70 11.36 -11.22
C LYS A 86 15.00 10.86 -9.82
N ILE A 87 14.25 11.36 -8.85
CA ILE A 87 14.36 10.97 -7.44
C ILE A 87 13.92 9.51 -7.26
N LEU A 88 12.88 9.08 -7.97
CA LEU A 88 12.45 7.67 -8.02
C LEU A 88 13.58 6.76 -8.51
N LYS A 89 14.23 7.12 -9.62
CA LYS A 89 15.38 6.33 -10.12
C LYS A 89 16.54 6.29 -9.14
N LEU A 90 16.83 7.42 -8.49
CA LEU A 90 17.87 7.51 -7.48
C LEU A 90 17.55 6.63 -6.27
N SER A 91 16.29 6.58 -5.82
CA SER A 91 15.92 5.86 -4.61
C SER A 91 16.12 4.35 -4.70
N VAL A 92 16.10 3.74 -5.90
CA VAL A 92 16.41 2.29 -6.08
C VAL A 92 17.74 1.91 -5.44
N TYR A 93 18.75 2.76 -5.57
CA TYR A 93 20.09 2.48 -5.06
C TYR A 93 20.18 2.56 -3.53
N PHE A 94 19.19 3.18 -2.88
CA PHE A 94 19.14 3.38 -1.44
C PHE A 94 18.03 2.60 -0.75
N VAL A 95 17.05 2.06 -1.50
CA VAL A 95 16.02 1.17 -0.98
C VAL A 95 16.59 -0.02 -0.20
N PRO A 96 17.66 -0.72 -0.65
CA PRO A 96 18.27 -1.81 0.12
C PRO A 96 18.79 -1.40 1.51
N LEU A 97 18.94 -0.10 1.78
CA LEU A 97 19.33 0.40 3.10
C LEU A 97 18.38 -0.10 4.20
N ILE A 98 17.09 -0.30 3.91
CA ILE A 98 16.12 -0.76 4.91
C ILE A 98 16.44 -2.15 5.49
N ILE A 99 17.24 -2.94 4.77
CA ILE A 99 17.69 -4.28 5.21
C ILE A 99 18.73 -4.14 6.34
N ILE A 100 19.36 -2.98 6.50
CA ILE A 100 20.36 -2.77 7.55
C ILE A 100 19.76 -2.84 8.95
N VAL A 101 18.46 -2.56 9.10
CA VAL A 101 17.77 -2.53 10.40
C VAL A 101 17.87 -3.86 11.13
N PRO A 102 17.34 -4.99 10.60
CA PRO A 102 17.44 -6.27 11.28
C PRO A 102 18.88 -6.72 11.51
N LEU A 103 19.82 -6.34 10.64
CA LEU A 103 21.23 -6.70 10.79
C LEU A 103 21.89 -5.98 11.98
N ILE A 104 21.62 -4.68 12.15
CA ILE A 104 22.11 -3.90 13.28
C ILE A 104 21.42 -4.34 14.56
N ASP A 105 20.11 -4.52 14.51
CA ASP A 105 19.35 -4.92 15.69
C ASP A 105 19.77 -6.30 16.19
N PHE A 106 20.04 -7.24 15.28
CA PHE A 106 20.68 -8.50 15.64
C PHE A 106 22.03 -8.25 16.32
N ALA A 107 22.93 -7.46 15.73
CA ALA A 107 24.25 -7.22 16.31
C ALA A 107 24.22 -6.52 17.70
N VAL A 108 23.27 -5.62 17.93
CA VAL A 108 23.17 -4.82 19.16
C VAL A 108 22.42 -5.55 20.26
N TYR A 109 21.35 -6.27 19.93
CA TYR A 109 20.42 -6.86 20.91
C TYR A 109 20.54 -8.38 21.03
N PHE A 110 21.46 -9.05 20.33
CA PHE A 110 21.71 -10.48 20.50
C PHE A 110 22.09 -10.83 21.95
N PRO A 111 21.56 -11.94 22.52
CA PRO A 111 20.63 -12.91 21.93
C PRO A 111 19.15 -12.59 22.16
N LYS A 112 18.82 -11.47 22.80
CA LYS A 112 17.46 -11.14 23.24
C LYS A 112 16.55 -10.67 22.10
N GLY A 113 17.15 -10.14 21.03
CA GLY A 113 16.43 -9.46 19.94
C GLY A 113 15.91 -8.08 20.38
N SER A 114 15.48 -7.27 19.41
CA SER A 114 14.77 -6.02 19.64
C SER A 114 13.26 -6.22 19.56
N SER A 115 12.51 -5.36 20.26
CA SER A 115 11.09 -5.13 20.00
C SER A 115 10.90 -3.67 19.62
N ILE A 116 10.20 -3.41 18.52
CA ILE A 116 9.82 -2.05 18.14
C ILE A 116 8.42 -1.79 18.70
N GLU A 117 8.30 -0.78 19.56
CA GLU A 117 7.03 -0.35 20.11
C GLU A 117 6.45 0.74 19.21
N TYR A 118 5.39 0.43 18.48
CA TYR A 118 4.69 1.40 17.61
C TYR A 118 3.55 2.15 18.34
N ILE A 119 3.42 1.92 19.65
CA ILE A 119 2.31 2.41 20.45
C ILE A 119 2.81 3.54 21.32
N HIS A 120 2.65 4.77 20.83
CA HIS A 120 3.03 5.97 21.56
C HIS A 120 1.80 6.79 21.97
N THR A 121 1.78 7.22 23.23
CA THR A 121 0.93 8.33 23.68
C THR A 121 1.42 9.64 23.07
N SER A 122 0.69 10.74 23.23
CA SER A 122 1.21 12.06 22.82
C SER A 122 2.56 12.39 23.49
N ALA A 123 2.69 12.08 24.79
CA ALA A 123 3.94 12.24 25.52
C ALA A 123 5.04 11.32 24.97
N GLY A 124 4.70 10.08 24.63
CA GLY A 124 5.61 9.13 23.96
C GLY A 124 6.09 9.65 22.60
N TYR A 125 5.21 10.25 21.81
CA TYR A 125 5.55 10.86 20.53
C TYR A 125 6.51 12.05 20.68
N ILE A 126 6.26 12.95 21.64
CA ILE A 126 7.19 14.06 21.94
C ILE A 126 8.53 13.53 22.44
N ASN A 127 8.51 12.50 23.30
CA ASN A 127 9.71 11.81 23.78
C ASN A 127 10.53 11.23 22.62
N ALA A 128 9.88 10.58 21.65
CA ALA A 128 10.50 10.06 20.44
C ALA A 128 11.05 11.21 19.57
N LEU A 129 10.28 12.26 19.30
CA LEU A 129 10.69 13.41 18.48
C LEU A 129 11.91 14.17 19.04
N LEU A 130 12.05 14.27 20.36
CA LEU A 130 13.17 14.97 20.98
C LEU A 130 14.33 14.03 21.34
N GLY A 131 14.04 12.74 21.48
CA GLY A 131 14.97 11.72 21.96
C GLY A 131 15.53 10.81 20.89
N PHE A 132 15.09 10.91 19.63
CA PHE A 132 15.31 9.90 18.59
C PHE A 132 16.76 9.47 18.43
N PHE A 133 17.67 10.44 18.34
CA PHE A 133 19.11 10.18 18.15
C PHE A 133 19.91 10.14 19.46
N LEU A 134 19.27 10.18 20.63
CA LEU A 134 19.97 10.04 21.92
C LEU A 134 20.08 8.55 22.29
N PRO A 135 21.27 7.92 22.19
CA PRO A 135 21.40 6.46 22.27
C PRO A 135 21.07 5.88 23.66
N TRP A 136 21.17 6.68 24.72
CA TRP A 136 20.83 6.28 26.09
C TRP A 136 19.36 6.49 26.47
N ARG A 137 18.57 7.12 25.59
CA ARG A 137 17.16 7.40 25.89
C ARG A 137 16.30 6.28 25.33
N ASP A 138 15.56 5.62 26.20
CA ASP A 138 14.55 4.67 25.76
C ASP A 138 13.34 5.41 25.19
N ILE A 139 13.05 5.10 23.94
CA ILE A 139 11.93 5.67 23.18
C ILE A 139 11.14 4.56 22.47
N GLY A 140 11.40 3.28 22.77
CA GLY A 140 10.73 2.16 22.09
C GLY A 140 11.17 1.92 20.64
N VAL A 141 12.24 2.58 20.17
CA VAL A 141 12.79 2.46 18.81
C VAL A 141 14.19 1.86 18.84
N SER A 142 14.39 0.81 18.04
CA SER A 142 15.64 0.05 17.96
C SER A 142 16.80 0.84 17.36
N ALA A 143 18.03 0.43 17.65
CA ALA A 143 19.25 1.06 17.15
C ALA A 143 19.34 1.03 15.61
N GLY A 144 18.91 -0.06 14.98
CA GLY A 144 18.88 -0.22 13.53
C GLY A 144 17.97 0.81 12.87
N VAL A 145 16.75 0.97 13.38
CA VAL A 145 15.79 1.98 12.88
C VAL A 145 16.34 3.40 13.07
N ARG A 146 16.98 3.69 14.20
CA ARG A 146 17.61 5.00 14.42
C ARG A 146 18.69 5.31 13.39
N LEU A 147 19.55 4.32 13.07
CA LEU A 147 20.58 4.50 12.05
C LEU A 147 19.98 4.66 10.65
N GLU A 148 18.94 3.89 10.30
CA GLU A 148 18.25 4.02 9.01
C GLU A 148 17.76 5.45 8.80
N VAL A 149 17.02 6.00 9.77
CA VAL A 149 16.49 7.37 9.69
C VAL A 149 17.63 8.38 9.66
N PHE A 150 18.68 8.20 10.46
CA PHE A 150 19.86 9.07 10.42
C PHE A 150 20.46 9.13 9.01
N VAL A 151 20.70 7.98 8.39
CA VAL A 151 21.25 7.90 7.04
C VAL A 151 20.28 8.52 6.02
N ALA A 152 18.98 8.27 6.11
CA ALA A 152 17.98 8.88 5.23
C ALA A 152 17.94 10.41 5.32
N VAL A 153 18.04 10.97 6.52
CA VAL A 153 18.11 12.42 6.78
C VAL A 153 19.36 13.02 6.15
N ILE A 154 20.53 12.40 6.38
CA ILE A 154 21.81 12.88 5.82
C ILE A 154 21.82 12.78 4.30
N LEU A 155 21.39 11.67 3.71
CA LEU A 155 21.33 11.49 2.26
C LEU A 155 20.38 12.49 1.60
N THR A 156 19.24 12.76 2.22
CA THR A 156 18.28 13.76 1.71
C THR A 156 18.87 15.17 1.76
N ALA A 157 19.55 15.53 2.86
CA ALA A 157 20.24 16.81 2.99
C ALA A 157 21.31 16.96 1.89
N VAL A 158 22.20 15.97 1.75
CA VAL A 158 23.27 15.95 0.74
C VAL A 158 22.68 16.07 -0.67
N TYR A 159 21.60 15.35 -0.96
CA TYR A 159 20.91 15.44 -2.26
C TYR A 159 20.40 16.85 -2.54
N ILE A 160 19.62 17.45 -1.62
CA ILE A 160 19.05 18.78 -1.80
C ILE A 160 20.14 19.84 -1.93
N TYR A 161 21.18 19.76 -1.08
CA TYR A 161 22.32 20.67 -1.14
C TYR A 161 23.07 20.56 -2.48
N ALA A 162 23.34 19.34 -2.95
CA ALA A 162 24.02 19.13 -4.22
C ALA A 162 23.25 19.70 -5.42
N LYS A 163 21.91 19.73 -5.35
CA LYS A 163 21.04 20.22 -6.44
C LYS A 163 20.75 21.72 -6.41
N LYS A 164 20.58 22.31 -5.23
CA LYS A 164 20.19 23.72 -5.09
C LYS A 164 21.28 24.62 -4.52
N LEU A 165 22.36 24.07 -3.98
CA LEU A 165 23.43 24.78 -3.27
C LEU A 165 22.90 25.68 -2.13
N SER A 166 21.73 25.33 -1.56
CA SER A 166 21.10 26.09 -0.48
C SER A 166 21.12 25.25 0.80
N LEU A 167 21.96 25.68 1.75
CA LEU A 167 22.06 25.03 3.07
C LEU A 167 20.71 25.06 3.80
N PHE A 168 20.01 26.20 3.79
CA PHE A 168 18.70 26.32 4.44
C PHE A 168 17.68 25.31 3.89
N LYS A 169 17.53 25.22 2.56
CA LYS A 169 16.61 24.23 1.95
C LYS A 169 17.01 22.79 2.27
N SER A 170 18.32 22.51 2.32
CA SER A 170 18.86 21.22 2.73
C SER A 170 18.48 20.88 4.16
N LEU A 171 18.67 21.81 5.10
CA LEU A 171 18.31 21.62 6.51
C LEU A 171 16.80 21.47 6.69
N CYS A 172 15.98 22.27 6.00
CA CYS A 172 14.52 22.13 6.04
C CYS A 172 14.06 20.77 5.49
N GLY A 173 14.64 20.31 4.38
CA GLY A 173 14.33 18.99 3.83
C GLY A 173 14.76 17.85 4.75
N ALA A 174 15.94 17.97 5.38
CA ALA A 174 16.43 17.03 6.38
C ALA A 174 15.50 16.97 7.60
N ALA A 175 15.11 18.13 8.13
CA ALA A 175 14.17 18.24 9.24
C ALA A 175 12.78 17.69 8.90
N ALA A 176 12.30 17.90 7.67
CA ALA A 176 11.05 17.34 7.19
C ALA A 176 11.10 15.81 7.09
N VAL A 177 12.19 15.24 6.53
CA VAL A 177 12.36 13.77 6.51
C VAL A 177 12.44 13.21 7.93
N TYR A 178 13.21 13.82 8.82
CA TYR A 178 13.27 13.44 10.23
C TYR A 178 11.88 13.40 10.86
N PHE A 179 11.13 14.50 10.75
CA PHE A 179 9.79 14.61 11.30
C PHE A 179 8.86 13.54 10.73
N LEU A 180 8.86 13.32 9.41
CA LEU A 180 8.02 12.33 8.75
C LEU A 180 8.37 10.90 9.18
N SER A 181 9.66 10.57 9.30
CA SER A 181 10.11 9.24 9.74
C SER A 181 9.75 8.95 11.20
N VAL A 182 9.92 9.92 12.11
CA VAL A 182 9.50 9.72 13.51
C VAL A 182 7.97 9.66 13.62
N SER A 183 7.27 10.48 12.84
CA SER A 183 5.80 10.49 12.80
C SER A 183 5.21 9.19 12.27
N SER A 184 5.86 8.53 11.30
CA SER A 184 5.35 7.27 10.76
C SER A 184 5.35 6.15 11.81
N MET A 185 6.33 6.15 12.72
CA MET A 185 6.39 5.20 13.85
C MET A 185 5.31 5.48 14.91
N CYS A 186 4.77 6.70 14.95
CA CYS A 186 3.70 7.13 15.84
C CYS A 186 2.40 7.41 15.07
N PHE A 187 2.08 6.56 14.09
CA PHE A 187 1.06 6.85 13.07
C PHE A 187 -0.29 7.31 13.64
N PRO A 188 -0.86 6.68 14.70
CA PRO A 188 -2.12 7.13 15.27
C PRO A 188 -2.08 8.56 15.80
N VAL A 189 -1.02 8.91 16.52
CA VAL A 189 -0.83 10.25 17.08
C VAL A 189 -0.71 11.27 15.95
N PHE A 190 0.13 10.98 14.95
CA PHE A 190 0.36 11.89 13.83
C PHE A 190 -0.91 12.13 13.00
N PHE A 191 -1.63 11.06 12.66
CA PHE A 191 -2.86 11.15 11.86
C PHE A 191 -3.99 11.87 12.61
N LEU A 192 -4.12 11.64 13.92
CA LEU A 192 -5.14 12.26 14.75
C LEU A 192 -4.75 13.66 15.25
N LEU A 193 -3.51 14.12 15.03
CA LEU A 193 -3.02 15.41 15.49
C LEU A 193 -3.95 16.59 15.14
N PRO A 194 -4.62 16.67 13.97
CA PRO A 194 -5.60 17.72 13.70
C PRO A 194 -6.77 17.76 14.69
N ALA A 195 -7.17 16.61 15.24
CA ALA A 195 -8.23 16.53 16.25
C ALA A 195 -7.81 17.14 17.59
N ALA A 196 -6.51 17.18 17.90
CA ALA A 196 -6.00 17.81 19.13
C ALA A 196 -6.30 19.31 19.19
N ALA A 197 -6.42 19.99 18.05
CA ALA A 197 -6.80 21.40 18.00
C ALA A 197 -8.27 21.65 18.43
N PHE A 198 -9.13 20.62 18.32
CA PHE A 198 -10.55 20.71 18.66
C PHE A 198 -10.88 20.08 20.01
N ASN A 199 -10.05 19.15 20.49
CA ASN A 199 -10.24 18.47 21.77
C ASN A 199 -8.88 18.18 22.45
N PRO A 200 -8.17 19.21 22.97
CA PRO A 200 -6.84 19.03 23.54
C PRO A 200 -6.84 18.14 24.80
N GLU A 201 -7.85 18.28 25.66
CA GLU A 201 -7.96 17.50 26.90
C GLU A 201 -8.30 16.03 26.64
N GLY A 202 -9.17 15.75 25.66
CA GLY A 202 -9.57 14.39 25.29
C GLY A 202 -8.67 13.71 24.27
N PHE A 203 -7.63 14.37 23.75
CA PHE A 203 -6.80 13.83 22.67
C PHE A 203 -6.08 12.54 23.07
N ASN A 204 -5.52 12.50 24.29
CA ASN A 204 -4.88 11.29 24.81
C ASN A 204 -5.87 10.14 24.98
N THR A 205 -7.08 10.42 25.47
CA THR A 205 -8.15 9.42 25.57
C THR A 205 -8.55 8.91 24.19
N LEU A 206 -8.64 9.78 23.18
CA LEU A 206 -8.92 9.38 21.80
C LEU A 206 -7.84 8.43 21.25
N ILE A 207 -6.56 8.76 21.47
CA ILE A 207 -5.44 7.88 21.08
C ILE A 207 -5.52 6.54 21.83
N GLN A 208 -5.75 6.57 23.15
CA GLN A 208 -5.86 5.36 23.96
C GLN A 208 -7.04 4.49 23.54
N ASN A 209 -8.20 5.07 23.26
CA ASN A 209 -9.36 4.36 22.74
C ASN A 209 -9.05 3.75 21.37
N PHE A 210 -8.35 4.48 20.50
CA PHE A 210 -7.93 3.94 19.21
C PHE A 210 -7.04 2.70 19.37
N LEU A 211 -6.10 2.74 20.31
CA LEU A 211 -5.12 1.67 20.59
C LEU A 211 -5.74 0.49 21.36
N ASN A 212 -6.56 0.78 22.39
CA ASN A 212 -7.04 -0.21 23.36
C ASN A 212 -8.45 -0.73 23.04
N ASP A 213 -9.34 0.05 22.42
CA ASP A 213 -10.71 -0.39 22.04
C ASP A 213 -10.70 -1.20 20.73
N CYS A 214 -9.64 -1.96 20.50
CA CYS A 214 -9.55 -2.90 19.41
C CYS A 214 -9.55 -4.32 20.00
N PRO A 215 -10.70 -5.02 20.00
CA PRO A 215 -10.85 -6.29 20.72
C PRO A 215 -9.99 -7.41 20.13
N THR A 216 -9.42 -7.22 18.93
CA THR A 216 -8.58 -8.22 18.26
C THR A 216 -7.45 -7.55 17.48
N GLN A 217 -6.29 -8.22 17.41
CA GLN A 217 -5.14 -7.77 16.62
C GLN A 217 -5.47 -7.53 15.13
N PRO A 218 -6.28 -8.36 14.43
CA PRO A 218 -6.68 -8.08 13.05
C PRO A 218 -7.40 -6.74 12.88
N ALA A 219 -8.29 -6.38 13.81
CA ALA A 219 -9.01 -5.11 13.75
C ALA A 219 -8.06 -3.91 13.90
N TYR A 220 -7.02 -4.04 14.73
CA TYR A 220 -6.00 -3.01 14.90
C TYR A 220 -5.21 -2.81 13.59
N LEU A 221 -4.77 -3.90 12.98
CA LEU A 221 -4.05 -3.87 11.70
C LEU A 221 -4.88 -3.26 10.57
N ASP A 222 -6.19 -3.55 10.54
CA ASP A 222 -7.10 -2.95 9.57
C ASP A 222 -7.20 -1.43 9.77
N ARG A 223 -7.37 -0.95 11.02
CA ARG A 223 -7.41 0.48 11.33
C ARG A 223 -6.12 1.19 10.89
N ILE A 224 -4.96 0.64 11.24
CA ILE A 224 -3.66 1.21 10.86
C ILE A 224 -3.46 1.22 9.34
N SER A 225 -3.75 0.10 8.66
CA SER A 225 -3.64 0.00 7.19
C SER A 225 -4.45 1.07 6.49
N LEU A 226 -5.65 1.36 7.00
CA LEU A 226 -6.53 2.37 6.46
C LEU A 226 -5.98 3.79 6.62
N MET A 227 -5.44 4.11 7.80
CA MET A 227 -4.83 5.43 8.04
C MET A 227 -3.61 5.64 7.13
N ILE A 228 -2.77 4.60 6.97
CA ILE A 228 -1.63 4.61 6.06
C ILE A 228 -2.10 4.82 4.61
N LEU A 229 -3.14 4.09 4.19
CA LEU A 229 -3.70 4.22 2.85
C LEU A 229 -4.18 5.63 2.53
N TYR A 230 -4.86 6.30 3.47
CA TYR A 230 -5.29 7.68 3.27
C TYR A 230 -4.10 8.62 3.04
N LEU A 231 -3.05 8.46 3.83
CA LEU A 231 -1.84 9.25 3.69
C LEU A 231 -1.15 8.95 2.35
N LEU A 232 -1.08 7.67 1.97
CA LEU A 232 -0.55 7.24 0.68
C LEU A 232 -1.30 7.87 -0.49
N ILE A 233 -2.64 7.91 -0.45
CA ILE A 233 -3.45 8.54 -1.49
C ILE A 233 -3.12 10.03 -1.60
N ALA A 234 -3.00 10.74 -0.47
CA ALA A 234 -2.63 12.15 -0.46
C ALA A 234 -1.22 12.36 -1.07
N TYR A 235 -0.25 11.52 -0.72
CA TYR A 235 1.10 11.58 -1.27
C TYR A 235 1.15 11.20 -2.74
N LEU A 236 0.39 10.21 -3.20
CA LEU A 236 0.28 9.86 -4.62
C LEU A 236 -0.33 11.03 -5.42
N ALA A 237 -1.36 11.68 -4.88
CA ALA A 237 -1.94 12.88 -5.50
C ALA A 237 -0.92 14.02 -5.60
N ALA A 238 -0.14 14.27 -4.53
CA ALA A 238 0.93 15.26 -4.53
C ALA A 238 2.04 14.90 -5.53
N ALA A 239 2.46 13.64 -5.60
CA ALA A 239 3.47 13.14 -6.51
C ALA A 239 3.02 13.32 -7.96
N PHE A 240 1.76 12.99 -8.25
CA PHE A 240 1.15 13.14 -9.55
C PHE A 240 0.99 14.62 -9.94
N TYR A 241 0.66 15.50 -8.98
CA TYR A 241 0.63 16.95 -9.19
C TYR A 241 2.00 17.50 -9.61
N ILE A 242 3.07 17.07 -8.92
CA ILE A 242 4.45 17.46 -9.23
C ILE A 242 4.89 16.88 -10.58
N TYR A 243 4.49 15.64 -10.89
CA TYR A 243 4.84 14.98 -12.15
C TYR A 243 4.14 15.62 -13.36
N ASN A 244 2.82 15.82 -13.29
CA ASN A 244 2.02 16.37 -14.38
C ASN A 244 0.76 17.09 -13.88
N LYS A 245 0.95 18.36 -13.47
CA LYS A 245 -0.10 19.26 -13.02
C LYS A 245 -1.29 19.40 -13.99
N LYS A 246 -1.04 19.40 -15.31
CA LYS A 246 -2.11 19.52 -16.31
C LYS A 246 -3.00 18.27 -16.32
N MET A 247 -2.39 17.10 -16.27
CA MET A 247 -3.11 15.83 -16.21
C MET A 247 -3.93 15.70 -14.92
N LEU A 248 -3.38 16.07 -13.76
CA LEU A 248 -4.15 16.05 -12.50
C LEU A 248 -5.31 17.03 -12.52
N ARG A 249 -5.10 18.25 -13.01
CA ARG A 249 -6.19 19.23 -13.13
C ARG A 249 -7.28 18.75 -14.09
N GLY A 250 -6.90 18.11 -15.20
CA GLY A 250 -7.83 17.46 -16.11
C GLY A 250 -8.60 16.34 -15.41
N TYR A 251 -7.90 15.51 -14.64
CA TYR A 251 -8.51 14.46 -13.83
C TYR A 251 -9.53 15.04 -12.86
N ILE A 252 -9.13 15.96 -11.97
CA ILE A 252 -9.99 16.60 -10.97
C ILE A 252 -11.18 17.28 -11.65
N LYS A 253 -10.96 18.05 -12.71
CA LYS A 253 -12.05 18.72 -13.43
C LYS A 253 -13.06 17.71 -13.98
N ASN A 254 -12.60 16.58 -14.51
CA ASN A 254 -13.46 15.55 -15.09
C ASN A 254 -14.08 14.62 -14.03
N SER A 255 -13.41 14.39 -12.90
CA SER A 255 -13.88 13.52 -11.82
C SER A 255 -14.81 14.25 -10.85
N VAL A 256 -14.56 15.52 -10.51
CA VAL A 256 -15.48 16.37 -9.74
C VAL A 256 -16.84 16.51 -10.43
N LEU A 257 -16.89 16.37 -11.76
CA LEU A 257 -18.13 16.30 -12.53
C LEU A 257 -18.88 14.96 -12.40
N THR A 258 -18.30 13.97 -11.72
CA THR A 258 -18.96 12.71 -11.35
C THR A 258 -19.11 12.64 -9.82
N PRO A 259 -20.32 12.87 -9.27
CA PRO A 259 -20.59 12.84 -7.83
C PRO A 259 -20.07 11.59 -7.11
N LEU A 260 -20.02 10.43 -7.81
CA LEU A 260 -19.49 9.18 -7.27
C LEU A 260 -18.01 9.25 -6.85
N SER A 261 -17.19 10.04 -7.55
CA SER A 261 -15.73 10.07 -7.28
C SER A 261 -15.38 10.82 -5.99
N LEU A 262 -16.25 11.74 -5.55
CA LEU A 262 -16.16 12.44 -4.26
C LEU A 262 -16.91 11.69 -3.17
N PHE A 263 -18.00 11.01 -3.52
CA PHE A 263 -18.81 10.26 -2.57
C PHE A 263 -18.01 9.15 -1.89
N LEU A 264 -17.18 8.41 -2.63
CA LEU A 264 -16.38 7.31 -2.08
C LEU A 264 -15.37 7.77 -1.00
N PRO A 265 -14.47 8.74 -1.24
CA PRO A 265 -13.55 9.24 -0.19
C PRO A 265 -14.29 9.87 0.99
N VAL A 266 -15.36 10.63 0.72
CA VAL A 266 -16.12 11.35 1.76
C VAL A 266 -16.90 10.38 2.64
N SER A 267 -17.68 9.47 2.06
CA SER A 267 -18.39 8.43 2.80
C SER A 267 -17.44 7.55 3.60
N TYR A 268 -16.24 7.31 3.08
CA TYR A 268 -15.20 6.56 3.78
C TYR A 268 -14.62 7.36 4.97
N ILE A 269 -14.32 8.66 4.81
CA ILE A 269 -13.88 9.53 5.92
C ILE A 269 -14.96 9.60 7.01
N PHE A 270 -16.22 9.82 6.63
CA PHE A 270 -17.32 9.85 7.58
C PHE A 270 -17.57 8.49 8.25
N GLY A 271 -17.41 7.38 7.51
CA GLY A 271 -17.48 6.03 8.06
C GLY A 271 -16.36 5.75 9.07
N PHE A 272 -15.14 6.15 8.77
CA PHE A 272 -13.99 6.04 9.67
C PHE A 272 -14.15 6.90 10.92
N LEU A 273 -14.53 8.18 10.76
CA LEU A 273 -14.79 9.09 11.87
C LEU A 273 -15.95 8.59 12.73
N SER A 274 -17.03 8.09 12.12
CA SER A 274 -18.14 7.48 12.87
C SER A 274 -17.70 6.23 13.63
N ALA A 275 -16.93 5.32 13.01
CA ALA A 275 -16.46 4.11 13.69
C ALA A 275 -15.51 4.39 14.84
N SER A 276 -14.64 5.40 14.69
CA SER A 276 -13.69 5.82 15.74
C SER A 276 -14.36 6.62 16.86
N SER A 277 -15.40 7.40 16.56
CA SER A 277 -16.15 8.17 17.57
C SER A 277 -17.08 7.29 18.42
N TYR A 278 -17.57 6.17 17.86
CA TYR A 278 -18.58 5.31 18.50
C TYR A 278 -18.01 3.95 18.95
N GLY A 279 -16.72 3.88 19.30
CA GLY A 279 -15.93 2.66 19.56
C GLY A 279 -16.54 1.60 20.50
N ALA A 280 -17.59 1.93 21.27
CA ALA A 280 -18.30 0.97 22.13
C ALA A 280 -19.57 0.35 21.51
N VAL A 281 -20.25 0.99 20.56
CA VAL A 281 -21.60 0.58 20.12
C VAL A 281 -21.58 -0.32 18.87
N PHE A 282 -20.50 -0.29 18.09
CA PHE A 282 -20.40 -1.00 16.81
C PHE A 282 -19.62 -2.32 16.86
N ASN A 283 -19.26 -2.84 18.05
CA ASN A 283 -18.61 -4.14 18.22
C ASN A 283 -19.40 -5.34 17.63
N GLY A 284 -20.65 -5.15 17.21
CA GLY A 284 -21.45 -6.14 16.51
C GLY A 284 -21.82 -5.80 15.06
N CYS A 285 -21.35 -4.69 14.48
CA CYS A 285 -21.80 -4.28 13.15
C CYS A 285 -20.96 -4.93 12.03
N PRO A 286 -21.56 -5.79 11.17
CA PRO A 286 -20.85 -6.51 10.11
C PRO A 286 -20.18 -5.59 9.08
N PHE A 287 -20.66 -4.35 8.96
CA PHE A 287 -20.17 -3.35 8.01
C PHE A 287 -18.71 -2.93 8.26
N PHE A 288 -18.20 -3.07 9.48
CA PHE A 288 -16.83 -2.67 9.85
C PHE A 288 -15.87 -3.86 10.03
N GLN A 289 -16.33 -5.09 9.77
CA GLN A 289 -15.44 -6.24 9.75
C GLN A 289 -14.56 -6.22 8.48
N SER A 290 -13.29 -6.61 8.65
CA SER A 290 -12.13 -6.52 7.75
C SER A 290 -12.28 -6.63 6.22
N ASN A 291 -13.37 -7.16 5.69
CA ASN A 291 -13.59 -7.38 4.27
C ASN A 291 -13.97 -6.11 3.48
N PHE A 292 -14.53 -5.09 4.14
CA PHE A 292 -14.97 -3.86 3.45
C PHE A 292 -13.83 -2.87 3.17
N ALA A 293 -12.80 -2.81 4.02
CA ALA A 293 -11.60 -2.02 3.75
C ALA A 293 -10.92 -2.43 2.43
N TRP A 294 -10.88 -3.74 2.16
CA TRP A 294 -10.43 -4.32 0.90
C TRP A 294 -11.35 -3.96 -0.26
N PHE A 295 -12.67 -3.99 -0.06
CA PHE A 295 -13.64 -3.56 -1.07
C PHE A 295 -13.43 -2.10 -1.49
N TYR A 296 -13.18 -1.19 -0.54
CA TYR A 296 -12.95 0.23 -0.84
C TYR A 296 -11.57 0.50 -1.46
N LEU A 297 -10.51 -0.17 -1.00
CA LEU A 297 -9.19 -0.11 -1.62
C LEU A 297 -9.26 -0.65 -3.07
N LEU A 298 -9.89 -1.81 -3.26
CA LEU A 298 -10.02 -2.48 -4.55
C LEU A 298 -10.88 -1.67 -5.52
N SER A 299 -12.03 -1.17 -5.08
CA SER A 299 -12.90 -0.31 -5.89
C SER A 299 -12.22 1.03 -6.20
N GLY A 300 -11.45 1.61 -5.27
CA GLY A 300 -10.64 2.79 -5.50
C GLY A 300 -9.53 2.56 -6.53
N VAL A 301 -8.82 1.43 -6.46
CA VAL A 301 -7.75 1.04 -7.41
C VAL A 301 -8.33 0.73 -8.78
N ILE A 302 -9.44 -0.02 -8.85
CA ILE A 302 -10.15 -0.31 -10.11
C ILE A 302 -10.66 0.99 -10.72
N PHE A 303 -11.25 1.88 -9.93
CA PHE A 303 -11.75 3.17 -10.42
C PHE A 303 -10.62 4.08 -10.91
N ALA A 304 -9.50 4.14 -10.17
CA ALA A 304 -8.31 4.87 -10.57
C ALA A 304 -7.69 4.30 -11.86
N PHE A 305 -7.62 2.98 -11.99
CA PHE A 305 -7.12 2.29 -13.17
C PHE A 305 -8.02 2.51 -14.39
N LEU A 306 -9.34 2.35 -14.25
CA LEU A 306 -10.32 2.60 -15.32
C LEU A 306 -10.29 4.06 -15.75
N SER A 307 -10.20 4.98 -14.79
CA SER A 307 -10.09 6.41 -15.09
C SER A 307 -8.77 6.75 -15.78
N ALA A 308 -7.64 6.18 -15.33
CA ALA A 308 -6.34 6.37 -15.96
C ALA A 308 -6.29 5.78 -17.38
N SER A 309 -6.90 4.61 -17.60
CA SER A 309 -6.97 3.94 -18.90
C SER A 309 -7.91 4.65 -19.89
N ALA A 310 -9.00 5.24 -19.40
CA ALA A 310 -9.89 6.09 -20.20
C ALA A 310 -9.17 7.38 -20.67
N ILE A 311 -8.28 7.91 -19.82
CA ILE A 311 -7.50 9.11 -20.12
C ILE A 311 -6.34 8.81 -21.07
N SER A 312 -5.61 7.70 -20.87
CA SER A 312 -4.43 7.35 -21.67
C SER A 312 -4.77 7.01 -23.13
N THR A 313 -6.02 6.62 -23.39
CA THR A 313 -6.50 6.28 -24.73
C THR A 313 -7.03 7.48 -25.52
N GLY A 314 -7.05 8.69 -24.92
CA GLY A 314 -7.50 9.90 -25.60
C GLY A 314 -8.97 9.86 -26.03
N LEU A 315 -9.76 8.93 -25.46
CA LEU A 315 -11.18 8.76 -25.76
C LEU A 315 -11.95 9.97 -25.25
N LYS A 316 -12.17 10.94 -26.14
CA LYS A 316 -12.98 12.15 -25.88
C LYS A 316 -14.43 11.83 -25.50
N GLU A 317 -14.90 10.60 -25.68
CA GLU A 317 -16.25 10.16 -25.31
C GLU A 317 -16.26 8.68 -24.89
N ALA A 318 -15.79 8.37 -23.68
CA ALA A 318 -15.98 7.04 -23.15
C ALA A 318 -17.41 6.89 -22.59
N LYS A 319 -18.36 6.46 -23.43
CA LYS A 319 -19.64 5.88 -23.00
C LYS A 319 -19.38 4.55 -22.28
N TYR A 320 -18.95 4.59 -21.02
CA TYR A 320 -19.09 3.44 -20.15
C TYR A 320 -20.56 3.39 -19.71
N PRO A 321 -21.34 2.34 -20.05
CA PRO A 321 -22.70 2.26 -19.59
C PRO A 321 -22.69 2.18 -18.06
N PRO A 322 -23.56 2.91 -17.35
CA PRO A 322 -23.72 2.82 -15.90
C PRO A 322 -23.80 1.38 -15.40
N ALA A 323 -24.29 0.45 -16.23
CA ALA A 323 -24.31 -0.98 -15.99
C ALA A 323 -22.93 -1.61 -15.71
N VAL A 324 -21.82 -1.20 -16.35
CA VAL A 324 -20.50 -1.79 -16.07
C VAL A 324 -19.96 -1.34 -14.72
N LEU A 325 -20.19 -0.07 -14.37
CA LEU A 325 -19.90 0.48 -13.03
C LEU A 325 -20.81 -0.15 -11.98
N LEU A 326 -22.09 -0.34 -12.30
CA LEU A 326 -23.07 -1.01 -11.44
C LEU A 326 -22.72 -2.49 -11.26
N ILE A 327 -22.21 -3.18 -12.28
CA ILE A 327 -21.81 -4.59 -12.23
C ILE A 327 -20.48 -4.75 -11.47
N THR A 328 -19.50 -3.86 -11.65
CA THR A 328 -18.27 -3.84 -10.83
C THR A 328 -18.54 -3.44 -9.39
N PHE A 329 -19.62 -2.69 -9.14
CA PHE A 329 -20.07 -2.35 -7.79
C PHE A 329 -20.95 -3.46 -7.17
N LEU A 330 -21.82 -4.11 -7.94
CA LEU A 330 -22.76 -5.12 -7.47
C LEU A 330 -22.14 -6.50 -7.33
N ILE A 331 -21.23 -6.93 -8.21
CA ILE A 331 -20.64 -8.28 -8.13
C ILE A 331 -19.90 -8.48 -6.81
N PRO A 332 -19.06 -7.55 -6.32
CA PRO A 332 -18.39 -7.74 -5.03
C PRO A 332 -19.33 -7.52 -3.83
N ASN A 333 -20.37 -6.68 -3.96
CA ASN A 333 -21.40 -6.49 -2.92
C ASN A 333 -22.36 -7.68 -2.79
N LEU A 334 -22.63 -8.40 -3.88
CA LEU A 334 -23.44 -9.64 -3.89
C LEU A 334 -22.66 -10.85 -3.34
N PHE A 335 -21.32 -10.77 -3.29
CA PHE A 335 -20.45 -11.86 -2.87
C PHE A 335 -19.46 -11.41 -1.79
N SER A 336 -19.98 -10.95 -0.66
CA SER A 336 -19.25 -10.72 0.60
C SER A 336 -18.58 -11.97 1.20
N LEU A 337 -18.27 -12.98 0.38
CA LEU A 337 -17.68 -14.25 0.76
C LEU A 337 -16.39 -14.50 -0.03
N ASN A 338 -15.29 -14.42 0.70
CA ASN A 338 -13.99 -15.02 0.42
C ASN A 338 -12.95 -14.18 -0.37
N ILE A 339 -11.95 -13.67 0.36
CA ILE A 339 -10.73 -12.99 -0.12
C ILE A 339 -10.03 -13.78 -1.23
N SER A 340 -10.05 -15.11 -1.18
CA SER A 340 -9.49 -15.98 -2.20
C SER A 340 -10.14 -15.77 -3.57
N PHE A 341 -11.42 -15.39 -3.62
CA PHE A 341 -12.16 -15.12 -4.85
C PHE A 341 -11.83 -13.75 -5.45
N ALA A 342 -11.56 -12.74 -4.62
CA ALA A 342 -11.13 -11.42 -5.07
C ALA A 342 -9.70 -11.44 -5.63
N VAL A 343 -8.77 -12.13 -4.94
CA VAL A 343 -7.40 -12.36 -5.43
C VAL A 343 -7.42 -13.17 -6.73
N PHE A 344 -8.34 -14.13 -6.82
CA PHE A 344 -8.56 -14.93 -8.03
C PHE A 344 -9.08 -14.10 -9.21
N LEU A 345 -10.10 -13.26 -9.02
CA LEU A 345 -10.61 -12.36 -10.06
C LEU A 345 -9.56 -11.31 -10.48
N LEU A 346 -8.74 -10.84 -9.53
CA LEU A 346 -7.59 -9.97 -9.81
C LEU A 346 -6.49 -10.69 -10.59
N GLY A 347 -6.23 -11.96 -10.27
CA GLY A 347 -5.34 -12.83 -11.03
C GLY A 347 -5.86 -13.03 -12.45
N ILE A 348 -7.16 -13.28 -12.64
CA ILE A 348 -7.81 -13.35 -13.95
C ILE A 348 -7.67 -12.03 -14.70
N ALA A 349 -7.95 -10.89 -14.05
CA ALA A 349 -7.89 -9.58 -14.69
C ALA A 349 -6.46 -9.20 -15.10
N ALA A 350 -5.49 -9.40 -14.20
CA ALA A 350 -4.07 -9.18 -14.48
C ALA A 350 -3.57 -10.14 -15.57
N PHE A 351 -3.88 -11.43 -15.47
CA PHE A 351 -3.52 -12.41 -16.49
C PHE A 351 -4.16 -12.06 -17.84
N SER A 352 -5.42 -11.61 -17.88
CA SER A 352 -6.09 -11.18 -19.13
C SER A 352 -5.41 -9.97 -19.79
N VAL A 353 -4.76 -9.11 -19.00
CA VAL A 353 -4.02 -7.93 -19.48
C VAL A 353 -2.61 -8.30 -19.95
N PHE A 354 -1.93 -9.23 -19.28
CA PHE A 354 -0.54 -9.63 -19.59
C PHE A 354 -0.41 -10.86 -20.51
N ALA A 355 -1.44 -11.70 -20.58
CA ALA A 355 -1.53 -12.90 -21.40
C ALA A 355 -1.23 -12.66 -22.89
N PRO A 356 -1.62 -11.55 -23.53
CA PRO A 356 -1.30 -11.33 -24.95
C PRO A 356 0.21 -11.32 -25.25
N GLY A 357 1.03 -10.85 -24.30
CA GLY A 357 2.49 -10.82 -24.44
C GLY A 357 3.16 -12.15 -24.11
N ILE A 358 2.67 -12.85 -23.09
CA ILE A 358 3.20 -14.16 -22.65
C ILE A 358 2.80 -15.28 -23.61
N LEU A 359 1.60 -15.19 -24.21
CA LEU A 359 1.02 -16.21 -25.07
C LEU A 359 1.27 -15.98 -26.58
N ALA A 360 2.03 -14.93 -26.94
CA ALA A 360 2.43 -14.68 -28.31
C ALA A 360 3.05 -15.91 -29.02
N PRO A 361 3.85 -16.78 -28.35
CA PRO A 361 4.39 -18.00 -28.95
C PRO A 361 3.33 -19.11 -29.17
N PHE A 362 2.28 -19.16 -28.35
CA PHE A 362 1.30 -20.27 -28.34
C PHE A 362 0.11 -20.05 -29.28
N ASN A 363 -0.06 -18.83 -29.82
CA ASN A 363 -1.11 -18.46 -30.77
C ASN A 363 -1.14 -19.28 -32.07
N ARG A 364 -0.09 -20.07 -32.37
CA ARG A 364 -0.02 -20.95 -33.54
C ARG A 364 -0.67 -22.31 -33.32
N ILE A 365 -0.86 -22.73 -32.06
CA ILE A 365 -1.21 -24.13 -31.72
C ILE A 365 -2.68 -24.24 -31.26
N ILE A 366 -3.20 -23.23 -30.55
CA ILE A 366 -4.57 -23.25 -30.02
C ILE A 366 -5.32 -22.03 -30.58
N PRO A 367 -6.50 -22.22 -31.21
CA PRO A 367 -7.34 -21.11 -31.65
C PRO A 367 -7.64 -20.18 -30.47
N LYS A 368 -7.41 -18.87 -30.64
CA LYS A 368 -7.61 -17.86 -29.57
C LYS A 368 -8.98 -18.00 -28.90
N THR A 369 -10.02 -18.32 -29.68
CA THR A 369 -11.37 -18.59 -29.21
C THR A 369 -11.45 -19.74 -28.20
N ALA A 370 -10.84 -20.89 -28.50
CA ALA A 370 -10.83 -22.05 -27.61
C ALA A 370 -10.03 -21.77 -26.32
N PHE A 371 -8.94 -21.01 -26.42
CA PHE A 371 -8.12 -20.66 -25.25
C PHE A 371 -8.87 -19.76 -24.26
N TYR A 372 -9.49 -18.68 -24.75
CA TYR A 372 -10.24 -17.75 -23.90
C TYR A 372 -11.58 -18.33 -23.40
N ALA A 373 -12.23 -19.20 -24.18
CA ALA A 373 -13.54 -19.75 -23.81
C ALA A 373 -13.48 -20.99 -22.91
N LEU A 374 -12.41 -21.79 -22.97
CA LEU A 374 -12.33 -23.08 -22.25
C LEU A 374 -11.12 -23.16 -21.34
N ILE A 375 -9.92 -22.86 -21.86
CA ILE A 375 -8.67 -23.12 -21.14
C ILE A 375 -8.44 -22.11 -20.02
N LEU A 376 -8.69 -20.83 -20.27
CA LEU A 376 -8.51 -19.79 -19.25
C LEU A 376 -9.49 -19.98 -18.07
N PRO A 377 -10.81 -20.18 -18.26
CA PRO A 377 -11.71 -20.51 -17.16
C PRO A 377 -11.29 -21.78 -16.40
N LEU A 378 -10.82 -22.82 -17.11
CA LEU A 378 -10.38 -24.07 -16.49
C LEU A 378 -9.12 -23.91 -15.65
N ILE A 379 -8.10 -23.20 -16.16
CA ILE A 379 -6.88 -22.84 -15.42
C ILE A 379 -7.26 -22.04 -14.17
N CYS A 380 -8.22 -21.15 -14.30
CA CYS A 380 -8.69 -20.34 -13.20
C CYS A 380 -9.41 -21.22 -12.15
N VAL A 381 -10.30 -22.11 -12.55
CA VAL A 381 -10.91 -23.11 -11.65
C VAL A 381 -9.84 -23.96 -10.95
N ILE A 382 -8.78 -24.38 -11.66
CA ILE A 382 -7.68 -25.17 -11.09
C ILE A 382 -6.86 -24.35 -10.08
N PHE A 383 -6.48 -23.12 -10.39
CA PHE A 383 -5.75 -22.24 -9.46
C PHE A 383 -6.58 -21.91 -8.22
N TYR A 384 -7.90 -21.76 -8.37
CA TYR A 384 -8.81 -21.54 -7.25
C TYR A 384 -8.90 -22.79 -6.36
N ILE A 385 -9.07 -23.99 -6.94
CA ILE A 385 -9.09 -25.26 -6.20
C ILE A 385 -7.75 -25.51 -5.49
N ALA A 386 -6.61 -25.26 -6.16
CA ALA A 386 -5.27 -25.44 -5.59
C ALA A 386 -4.94 -24.39 -4.51
N GLY A 387 -5.36 -23.14 -4.70
CA GLY A 387 -5.23 -22.07 -3.72
C GLY A 387 -6.07 -22.33 -2.46
N PHE A 388 -7.27 -22.91 -2.60
CA PHE A 388 -8.12 -23.26 -1.46
C PHE A 388 -7.54 -24.42 -0.63
N SER A 389 -6.98 -25.43 -1.30
CA SER A 389 -6.33 -26.59 -0.67
C SER A 389 -5.08 -26.21 0.14
N SER A 390 -4.29 -25.26 -0.37
CA SER A 390 -3.05 -24.81 0.29
C SER A 390 -3.26 -23.85 1.46
N VAL A 391 -4.32 -23.03 1.45
CA VAL A 391 -4.59 -22.02 2.49
C VAL A 391 -5.20 -22.62 3.76
N TYR A 392 -5.99 -23.69 3.66
CA TYR A 392 -6.72 -24.25 4.82
C TYR A 392 -6.13 -25.56 5.37
N GLY A 393 -5.04 -26.08 4.79
CA GLY A 393 -4.40 -27.32 5.26
C GLY A 393 -5.29 -28.58 5.21
N VAL A 394 -6.43 -28.50 4.51
CA VAL A 394 -7.40 -29.60 4.45
C VAL A 394 -6.90 -30.63 3.44
N LYS A 395 -6.51 -31.81 3.94
CA LYS A 395 -6.27 -32.99 3.10
C LYS A 395 -7.62 -33.48 2.56
N SER A 396 -7.91 -33.15 1.30
CA SER A 396 -9.09 -33.51 0.50
C SER A 396 -10.26 -32.50 0.50
N PRO A 397 -10.93 -32.31 -0.66
CA PRO A 397 -11.92 -31.26 -0.85
C PRO A 397 -13.24 -31.66 -0.20
N GLN A 398 -13.68 -30.92 0.83
CA GLN A 398 -15.12 -30.79 1.00
C GLN A 398 -15.63 -30.10 -0.26
N PHE A 399 -16.40 -30.86 -1.06
CA PHE A 399 -16.98 -30.38 -2.30
C PHE A 399 -17.67 -29.04 -2.06
N MET A 400 -17.17 -28.02 -2.74
CA MET A 400 -17.90 -26.78 -2.95
C MET A 400 -19.30 -27.15 -3.48
N PRO A 401 -20.40 -26.53 -3.00
CA PRO A 401 -21.70 -26.72 -3.62
C PRO A 401 -21.57 -26.40 -5.11
N TRP A 402 -21.88 -27.37 -5.97
CA TRP A 402 -21.68 -27.31 -7.43
C TRP A 402 -22.18 -26.01 -8.06
N ILE A 403 -23.21 -25.40 -7.48
CA ILE A 403 -23.79 -24.10 -7.83
C ILE A 403 -22.74 -22.98 -7.82
N GLN A 404 -21.83 -22.95 -6.84
CA GLN A 404 -20.80 -21.92 -6.73
C GLN A 404 -19.71 -22.11 -7.79
N THR A 405 -19.23 -23.34 -7.99
CA THR A 405 -18.27 -23.67 -9.05
C THR A 405 -18.84 -23.36 -10.44
N PHE A 406 -20.12 -23.64 -10.64
CA PHE A 406 -20.82 -23.38 -11.89
C PHE A 406 -21.03 -21.88 -12.14
N ALA A 407 -21.35 -21.10 -11.10
CA ALA A 407 -21.46 -19.65 -11.19
C ALA A 407 -20.12 -18.98 -11.56
N VAL A 408 -19.02 -19.43 -10.96
CA VAL A 408 -17.67 -18.95 -11.30
C VAL A 408 -17.33 -19.27 -12.76
N PHE A 409 -17.62 -20.50 -13.21
CA PHE A 409 -17.39 -20.90 -14.59
C PHE A 409 -18.21 -20.07 -15.59
N ILE A 410 -19.50 -19.86 -15.31
CA ILE A 410 -20.39 -19.05 -16.15
C ILE A 410 -19.94 -17.59 -16.21
N LEU A 411 -19.63 -16.97 -15.06
CA LEU A 411 -19.21 -15.57 -14.99
C LEU A 411 -17.87 -15.35 -15.70
N SER A 412 -16.92 -16.26 -15.52
CA SER A 412 -15.62 -16.22 -16.21
C SER A 412 -15.78 -16.35 -17.72
N SER A 413 -16.67 -17.26 -18.16
CA SER A 413 -16.97 -17.50 -19.58
C SER A 413 -17.69 -16.32 -20.23
N LEU A 414 -18.63 -15.69 -19.52
CA LEU A 414 -19.34 -14.48 -19.96
C LEU A 414 -18.40 -13.28 -20.09
N LEU A 415 -17.56 -13.03 -19.08
CA LEU A 415 -16.55 -11.97 -19.12
C LEU A 415 -15.57 -12.15 -20.29
N CYS A 416 -15.09 -13.37 -20.52
CA CYS A 416 -14.22 -13.67 -21.66
C CYS A 416 -14.94 -13.48 -23.00
N SER A 417 -16.21 -13.85 -23.09
CA SER A 417 -17.02 -13.68 -24.31
C SER A 417 -17.27 -12.21 -24.63
N ILE A 418 -17.57 -11.38 -23.63
CA ILE A 418 -17.76 -9.93 -23.77
C ILE A 418 -16.46 -9.25 -24.22
N LEU A 419 -15.33 -9.64 -23.65
CA LEU A 419 -14.01 -9.10 -24.02
C LEU A 419 -13.59 -9.53 -25.44
N TYR A 420 -13.97 -10.73 -25.87
CA TYR A 420 -13.70 -11.24 -27.22
C TYR A 420 -14.53 -10.51 -28.28
N LEU A 421 -15.82 -10.30 -28.03
CA LEU A 421 -16.73 -9.60 -28.96
C LEU A 421 -16.37 -8.12 -29.18
N ARG A 422 -15.63 -7.50 -28.25
CA ARG A 422 -15.16 -6.10 -28.37
C ARG A 422 -13.92 -5.90 -29.25
N LYS A 423 -13.22 -6.98 -29.63
CA LYS A 423 -12.03 -6.93 -30.49
C LYS A 423 -12.35 -7.13 -31.98
N LYS A 424 -13.56 -7.54 -32.30
CA LYS A 424 -14.16 -7.38 -33.64
C LYS A 424 -14.90 -6.05 -33.67
#